data_AF-A0A941ALD0-F1
#
_entry.id   AF-A0A941ALD0-F1
#
_cell.length_a   1.000
_cell.length_b   1.000
_cell.length_c   1.000
_cell.angle_alpha   90.00
_cell.angle_beta   90.00
_cell.angle_gamma   90.00
#
_symmetry.space_group_name_H-M   'P 1'
#
loop_
_entity.id
_entity.type
_entity.pdbx_description
1 polymer ?
#
loop_
_entity_poly.entity_id
_entity_poly.type
_entity_poly.pdbx_seq_one_letter_code
_entity_poly.pdbx_strand_id
1 'polypeptide(L)'
;MTTKPVSVTIEEHLLDYANAEVAAGRARSVSAVVNAALARRAELDREADAAVQAAVQRVRSDPAASAKVERMRAYVLAQRERDLPRAAGE
;
A
#
# COMPACT_ATOMS: atom_id res chain seq x y z
N MET A 1 10.32 -2.86 24.21
CA MET A 1 10.19 -2.16 22.90
C MET A 1 10.96 -0.86 23.00
N THR A 2 11.88 -0.61 22.09
CA THR A 2 12.68 0.62 22.03
C THR A 2 12.09 1.54 20.99
N THR A 3 11.61 2.72 21.40
CA THR A 3 11.15 3.77 20.49
C THR A 3 12.30 4.74 20.23
N LYS A 4 12.44 5.21 18.98
CA LYS A 4 13.37 6.30 18.63
C LYS A 4 12.58 7.59 18.41
N PRO A 5 13.00 8.73 18.97
CA PRO A 5 12.35 10.00 18.69
C PRO A 5 12.57 10.37 17.23
N VAL A 6 11.50 10.80 16.56
CA VAL A 6 11.50 11.29 15.18
C VAL A 6 10.63 12.54 15.12
N SER A 7 11.00 13.50 14.27
CA SER A 7 10.15 14.64 13.94
C SER A 7 9.39 14.33 12.65
N VAL A 8 8.07 14.50 12.67
CA VAL A 8 7.21 14.30 11.51
C VAL A 8 6.27 15.48 11.36
N THR A 9 5.98 15.87 10.13
CA THR A 9 4.91 16.82 9.83
C THR A 9 3.61 16.05 9.69
N ILE A 10 2.59 16.49 10.41
CA ILE A 10 1.23 15.93 10.37
C ILE A 10 0.26 17.06 10.08
N GLU A 11 -0.72 16.77 9.24
CA GLU A 11 -1.80 17.69 8.92
C GLU A 11 -2.57 18.07 10.19
N GLU A 12 -3.03 19.33 10.26
CA GLU A 12 -3.69 19.91 11.43
C GLU A 12 -4.88 19.05 11.90
N HIS A 13 -5.76 18.66 10.98
CA HIS A 13 -6.93 17.83 11.28
C HIS A 13 -6.57 16.44 11.86
N LEU A 14 -5.41 15.88 11.51
CA LEU A 14 -4.94 14.59 12.07
C LEU A 14 -4.36 14.77 13.47
N LEU A 15 -3.70 15.90 13.71
CA LEU A 15 -3.21 16.27 15.04
C LEU A 15 -4.39 16.50 16.00
N ASP A 16 -5.44 17.20 15.55
CA ASP A 16 -6.66 17.42 16.33
C ASP A 16 -7.33 16.10 16.71
N TYR A 17 -7.46 15.18 15.76
CA TYR A 17 -7.95 13.84 16.02
C TYR A 17 -7.10 13.10 17.06
N ALA A 18 -5.78 13.13 16.92
CA ALA A 18 -4.88 12.46 17.86
C ALA A 18 -4.97 13.06 19.27
N ASN A 19 -5.11 14.38 19.37
CA ASN A 19 -5.34 15.06 20.64
C ASN A 19 -6.68 14.68 21.26
N ALA A 20 -7.75 14.57 20.45
CA ALA A 20 -9.06 14.13 20.94
C ALA A 20 -9.03 12.69 21.48
N GLU A 21 -8.29 11.79 20.84
CA GLU A 21 -8.09 10.41 21.33
C GLU A 21 -7.36 10.36 22.67
N VAL A 22 -6.37 11.24 22.87
CA VAL A 22 -5.64 11.35 24.14
C VAL A 22 -6.54 11.97 25.22
N ALA A 23 -7.26 13.03 24.90
CA ALA A 23 -8.19 13.68 25.82
C ALA A 23 -9.32 12.74 26.27
N ALA A 24 -9.77 11.86 25.37
CA ALA A 24 -10.76 10.83 25.69
C ALA A 24 -10.19 9.62 26.47
N GLY A 25 -8.89 9.61 26.77
CA GLY A 25 -8.22 8.52 27.47
C GLY A 25 -8.06 7.23 26.65
N ARG A 26 -8.36 7.26 25.35
CA ARG A 26 -8.20 6.11 24.44
C ARG A 26 -6.74 5.87 24.07
N ALA A 27 -5.91 6.91 24.15
CA ALA A 27 -4.48 6.82 23.93
C ALA A 27 -3.67 7.54 25.02
N ARG A 28 -2.47 7.03 25.31
CA ARG A 28 -1.57 7.61 26.32
C ARG A 28 -0.82 8.86 25.83
N SER A 29 -0.68 9.02 24.51
CA SER A 29 0.00 10.14 23.87
C SER A 29 -0.30 10.17 22.36
N VAL A 30 -0.02 11.29 21.71
CA VAL A 30 -0.09 11.41 20.25
C VAL A 30 0.81 10.38 19.57
N SER A 31 2.01 10.13 20.10
CA SER A 31 2.90 9.09 19.58
C SER A 31 2.29 7.69 19.66
N ALA A 32 1.48 7.39 20.68
CA ALA A 32 0.77 6.12 20.76
C ALA A 32 -0.29 5.98 19.66
N VAL A 33 -1.01 7.06 19.34
CA VAL A 33 -1.98 7.11 18.24
C VAL A 33 -1.28 6.89 16.90
N VAL A 34 -0.19 7.63 16.64
CA VAL A 34 0.58 7.50 15.39
C VAL A 34 1.16 6.10 15.23
N ASN A 35 1.75 5.53 16.29
CA ASN A 35 2.29 4.17 16.24
C ASN A 35 1.20 3.13 15.97
N ALA A 36 0.01 3.27 16.58
CA ALA A 36 -1.11 2.37 16.33
C ALA A 36 -1.61 2.47 14.88
N ALA A 37 -1.70 3.68 14.33
CA ALA A 37 -2.08 3.91 12.94
C ALA A 37 -1.07 3.27 11.96
N LEU A 38 0.23 3.46 12.20
CA LEU A 38 1.30 2.85 11.40
C LEU A 38 1.31 1.33 11.51
N ALA A 39 1.12 0.78 12.72
CA ALA A 39 1.03 -0.66 12.92
C ALA A 39 -0.15 -1.27 12.14
N ARG A 40 -1.33 -0.62 12.19
CA ARG A 40 -2.50 -1.04 11.42
C ARG A 40 -2.23 -0.98 9.92
N ARG A 41 -1.57 0.07 9.44
CA ARG A 41 -1.22 0.18 8.02
C ARG A 41 -0.26 -0.92 7.59
N ALA A 42 0.78 -1.18 8.39
CA ALA A 42 1.75 -2.24 8.11
C ALA A 42 1.13 -3.64 8.12
N GLU A 43 0.06 -3.88 8.89
CA GLU A 43 -0.70 -5.13 8.85
C GLU A 43 -1.49 -5.25 7.55
N LEU A 44 -2.23 -4.21 7.16
CA LEU A 44 -2.99 -4.19 5.92
C LEU A 44 -2.10 -4.37 4.68
N ASP A 45 -0.92 -3.73 4.68
CA ASP A 45 0.04 -3.88 3.59
C ASP A 45 0.57 -5.33 3.54
N ARG A 46 0.85 -5.96 4.70
CA ARG A 46 1.26 -7.38 4.77
C ARG A 46 0.17 -8.34 4.30
N GLU A 47 -1.08 -8.09 4.67
CA GLU A 47 -2.23 -8.88 4.20
C GLU A 47 -2.42 -8.75 2.69
N ALA A 48 -2.30 -7.53 2.15
CA ALA A 48 -2.38 -7.28 0.71
C ALA A 48 -1.26 -8.00 -0.05
N ASP A 49 -0.03 -7.90 0.42
CA ASP A 49 1.12 -8.59 -0.16
C ASP A 49 0.93 -10.11 -0.12
N ALA A 50 0.47 -10.66 1.01
CA ALA A 50 0.19 -12.08 1.14
C ALA A 50 -0.91 -12.54 0.17
N ALA A 51 -1.98 -11.76 0.01
CA ALA A 51 -3.05 -12.06 -0.93
C ALA A 51 -2.56 -12.06 -2.39
N VAL A 52 -1.72 -11.08 -2.75
CA VAL A 52 -1.09 -11.01 -4.08
C VAL A 52 -0.18 -12.21 -4.30
N GLN A 53 0.69 -12.55 -3.36
CA GLN A 53 1.58 -13.71 -3.47
C GLN A 53 0.78 -15.02 -3.60
N ALA A 54 -0.28 -15.19 -2.82
CA ALA A 54 -1.16 -16.35 -2.92
C ALA A 54 -1.86 -16.42 -4.30
N ALA A 55 -2.25 -15.30 -4.89
CA ALA A 55 -2.80 -15.26 -6.25
C ALA A 55 -1.75 -15.63 -7.30
N VAL A 56 -0.53 -15.11 -7.17
CA VAL A 56 0.60 -15.44 -8.06
C VAL A 56 0.90 -16.94 -8.01
N GLN A 57 0.96 -17.53 -6.81
CA GLN A 57 1.24 -18.96 -6.67
C GLN A 57 0.13 -19.82 -7.28
N ARG A 58 -1.15 -19.46 -7.08
CA ARG A 58 -2.28 -20.15 -7.73
C ARG A 58 -2.17 -20.14 -9.25
N VAL A 59 -1.84 -19.00 -9.85
CA VAL A 59 -1.65 -18.89 -11.30
C VAL A 59 -0.43 -19.70 -11.76
N ARG A 60 0.68 -19.68 -11.01
CA ARG A 60 1.86 -20.48 -11.34
C ARG A 60 1.60 -21.98 -11.27
N SER A 61 0.76 -22.42 -10.35
CA SER A 61 0.40 -23.84 -10.22
C SER A 61 -0.59 -24.33 -11.29
N ASP A 62 -1.21 -23.43 -12.06
CA ASP A 62 -2.10 -23.75 -13.18
C ASP A 62 -1.49 -23.31 -14.52
N PRO A 63 -0.96 -24.24 -15.33
CA PRO A 63 -0.36 -23.93 -16.63
C PRO A 63 -1.30 -23.17 -17.59
N ALA A 64 -2.61 -23.44 -17.54
CA ALA A 64 -3.59 -22.78 -18.42
C ALA A 64 -3.83 -21.33 -17.99
N ALA A 65 -3.93 -21.09 -16.68
CA ALA A 65 -4.00 -19.74 -16.12
C ALA A 65 -2.72 -18.94 -16.39
N SER A 66 -1.55 -19.55 -16.22
CA SER A 66 -0.25 -18.92 -16.51
C SER A 66 -0.15 -18.49 -17.97
N ALA A 67 -0.54 -19.35 -18.92
CA ALA A 67 -0.54 -19.03 -20.34
C ALA A 67 -1.51 -17.89 -20.69
N LYS A 68 -2.67 -17.81 -20.01
CA LYS A 68 -3.63 -16.71 -20.17
C LYS A 68 -3.05 -15.38 -19.68
N VAL A 69 -2.39 -15.38 -18.52
CA VAL A 69 -1.75 -14.18 -17.95
C VAL A 69 -0.61 -13.68 -18.83
N GLU A 70 0.24 -14.56 -19.35
CA GLU A 70 1.33 -14.17 -20.26
C GLU A 70 0.80 -13.55 -21.56
N ARG A 71 -0.28 -14.11 -22.15
CA ARG A 71 -0.94 -13.49 -23.31
C ARG A 71 -1.48 -12.10 -23.00
N MET A 72 -2.12 -11.92 -21.85
CA MET A 72 -2.65 -10.62 -21.42
C MET A 72 -1.52 -9.62 -21.17
N ARG A 73 -0.44 -10.05 -20.52
CA ARG A 73 0.75 -9.23 -20.26
C ARG A 73 1.38 -8.74 -21.56
N ALA A 74 1.58 -9.63 -22.53
CA ALA A 74 2.10 -9.28 -23.85
C ALA A 74 1.22 -8.25 -24.57
N TYR A 75 -0.10 -8.40 -24.48
CA TYR A 75 -1.05 -7.45 -25.06
C TYR A 75 -0.94 -6.04 -24.42
N VAL A 76 -0.91 -5.98 -23.08
CA VAL A 76 -0.80 -4.70 -22.35
C VAL A 76 0.53 -3.99 -22.63
N LEU A 77 1.64 -4.74 -22.68
CA LEU A 77 2.95 -4.19 -23.03
C LEU A 77 2.96 -3.65 -24.47
N ALA A 78 2.41 -4.40 -25.42
CA ALA A 78 2.29 -3.96 -26.80
C ALA A 78 1.40 -2.72 -26.97
N GLN A 79 0.35 -2.55 -26.14
CA GLN A 79 -0.43 -1.31 -26.12
C GLN A 79 0.36 -0.12 -25.58
N ARG A 80 1.08 -0.28 -24.47
CA ARG A 80 1.94 0.78 -23.92
C ARG A 80 2.98 1.26 -24.93
N GLU A 81 3.62 0.35 -25.65
CA GLU A 81 4.62 0.68 -26.67
C GLU A 81 4.00 1.41 -27.89
N ARG A 82 2.74 1.10 -28.22
CA ARG A 82 1.99 1.81 -29.28
C ARG A 82 1.58 3.23 -28.90
N ASP A 83 1.33 3.48 -27.63
CA ASP A 83 0.93 4.82 -27.13
C ASP A 83 2.13 5.77 -26.92
N LEU A 84 3.37 5.26 -27.06
CA LEU A 84 4.61 5.99 -26.76
C LEU A 84 5.18 6.93 -27.85
N PRO A 85 4.62 7.07 -29.08
CA PRO A 85 4.99 8.18 -29.96
C PRO A 85 3.79 8.99 -30.48
N ARG A 86 2.81 9.33 -29.61
CA ARG A 86 1.80 10.37 -29.94
C ARG A 86 1.89 11.63 -29.09
N ALA A 87 2.73 11.63 -28.05
CA ALA A 87 2.91 12.76 -27.12
C ALA A 87 4.19 13.59 -27.35
N ALA A 88 4.98 13.30 -28.39
CA ALA A 88 6.27 13.95 -28.68
C ALA A 88 6.28 14.67 -30.04
N GLY A 89 5.12 15.10 -30.53
CA GLY A 89 5.02 15.79 -31.83
C GLY A 89 3.72 16.57 -31.95
N GLU A 90 3.62 17.70 -31.26
CA GLU A 90 2.87 18.89 -31.66
C GLU A 90 3.71 20.13 -31.32
#